data_AF-A0A016UJJ4-F1
#
_entry.id   AF-A0A016UJJ4-F1
#
_cell.length_a   1.000
_cell.length_b   1.000
_cell.length_c   1.000
_cell.angle_alpha   90.00
_cell.angle_beta   90.00
_cell.angle_gamma   90.00
#
_symmetry.space_group_name_H-M   'P 1'
#
loop_
_entity.id
_entity.type
_entity.pdbx_description
1 polymer ?
#
loop_
_entity_poly.entity_id
_entity_poly.type
_entity_poly.pdbx_seq_one_letter_code
_entity_poly.pdbx_strand_id
1 'polypeptide(L)'
;MFFIQILQQSSDPCEVEGALRMIGELNHQLTKSKKYKKDVERMLDALIISRLRDHSKFVRARAAWCLKEYSDAHFHTKSIIVKEEADVNLKHL
;
A
#
# COMPACT_ATOMS: atom_id res chain seq x y z
N MET A 1 4.54 12.86 -9.14
CA MET A 1 4.50 11.40 -9.36
C MET A 1 3.06 11.03 -9.67
N PHE A 2 2.73 10.70 -10.92
CA PHE A 2 1.35 10.59 -11.42
C PHE A 2 0.45 9.67 -10.59
N PHE A 3 0.98 8.53 -10.13
CA PHE A 3 0.21 7.54 -9.36
C PHE A 3 -0.17 7.99 -7.94
N ILE A 4 0.70 8.77 -7.29
CA ILE A 4 0.40 9.36 -5.97
C ILE A 4 -0.80 10.30 -6.08
N GLN A 5 -0.86 11.05 -7.17
CA GLN A 5 -1.92 12.01 -7.41
C GLN A 5 -3.27 11.31 -7.67
N ILE A 6 -3.26 10.20 -8.43
CA ILE A 6 -4.45 9.34 -8.60
C ILE A 6 -4.90 8.77 -7.25
N LEU A 7 -3.99 8.23 -6.44
CA LEU A 7 -4.33 7.69 -5.12
C LEU A 7 -4.90 8.75 -4.17
N GLN A 8 -4.60 10.04 -4.37
CA GLN A 8 -5.10 11.11 -3.52
C GLN A 8 -6.40 11.74 -4.03
N GLN A 9 -6.58 11.83 -5.35
CA GLN A 9 -7.65 12.64 -5.97
C GLN A 9 -8.74 11.81 -6.64
N SER A 10 -8.46 10.56 -7.03
CA SER A 10 -9.46 9.72 -7.70
C SER A 10 -10.36 9.03 -6.70
N SER A 11 -11.66 9.05 -7.02
CA SER A 11 -12.69 8.26 -6.33
C SER A 11 -13.10 7.03 -7.14
N ASP A 12 -12.54 6.86 -8.35
CA ASP A 12 -12.83 5.69 -9.19
C ASP A 12 -12.04 4.48 -8.68
N PRO A 13 -12.72 3.39 -8.25
CA PRO A 13 -12.04 2.21 -7.73
C PRO A 13 -11.09 1.55 -8.73
N CYS A 14 -11.36 1.66 -10.04
CA CYS A 14 -10.54 1.08 -11.10
C CYS A 14 -9.23 1.86 -11.27
N GLU A 15 -9.29 3.19 -11.23
CA GLU A 15 -8.09 4.03 -11.32
C GLU A 15 -7.20 3.87 -10.08
N VAL A 16 -7.82 3.83 -8.89
CA VAL A 16 -7.12 3.59 -7.62
C VAL A 16 -6.46 2.22 -7.64
N GLU A 17 -7.18 1.20 -8.12
CA GLU A 17 -6.63 -0.15 -8.21
C GLU A 17 -5.46 -0.23 -9.21
N GLY A 18 -5.59 0.37 -10.38
CA GLY A 18 -4.51 0.44 -11.37
C GLY A 18 -3.28 1.15 -10.82
N ALA A 19 -3.45 2.23 -10.07
CA ALA A 19 -2.37 2.93 -9.40
C ALA A 19 -1.66 2.03 -8.37
N LEU A 20 -2.41 1.31 -7.54
CA LEU A 20 -1.87 0.34 -6.58
C LEU A 20 -1.09 -0.79 -7.28
N ARG A 21 -1.60 -1.28 -8.42
CA ARG A 21 -0.93 -2.32 -9.21
C ARG A 21 0.42 -1.82 -9.73
N MET A 22 0.46 -0.64 -10.35
CA MET A 22 1.70 -0.07 -10.88
C MET A 22 2.73 0.19 -9.78
N ILE A 23 2.30 0.68 -8.61
CA ILE A 23 3.21 0.89 -7.48
C ILE A 23 3.78 -0.46 -6.98
N GLY A 24 2.98 -1.52 -6.92
CA GLY A 24 3.45 -2.85 -6.55
C GLY A 24 4.49 -3.41 -7.53
N GLU A 25 4.27 -3.26 -8.84
CA GLU A 25 5.23 -3.69 -9.88
C GLU A 25 6.57 -2.92 -9.79
N LEU A 26 6.53 -1.68 -9.33
CA LEU A 26 7.73 -0.86 -9.16
C LEU A 26 8.53 -1.21 -7.89
N ASN A 27 8.10 -2.18 -7.07
CA ASN A 27 8.78 -2.49 -5.80
C ASN A 27 10.28 -2.74 -6.02
N HIS A 28 10.63 -3.51 -7.05
CA HIS A 28 12.01 -3.97 -7.20
C HIS A 28 12.94 -2.80 -7.52
N GLN A 29 12.44 -1.83 -8.30
CA GLN A 29 13.20 -0.63 -8.65
C GLN A 29 13.30 0.34 -7.48
N LEU A 30 12.21 0.51 -6.74
CA LEU A 30 12.11 1.46 -5.62
C LEU A 30 12.86 0.98 -4.37
N THR A 31 12.94 -0.34 -4.15
CA THR A 31 13.60 -0.94 -2.98
C THR A 31 15.10 -1.21 -3.18
N LYS A 32 15.56 -1.26 -4.44
CA LYS A 32 16.98 -1.46 -4.80
C LYS A 32 17.89 -0.34 -4.33
N SER A 33 17.40 0.91 -4.29
CA SER A 33 18.17 2.06 -3.85
C SER A 33 17.86 2.42 -2.39
N LYS A 34 18.88 2.38 -1.54
CA LYS A 34 18.76 2.78 -0.12
C LYS A 34 18.29 4.23 0.06
N LYS A 35 18.56 5.11 -0.92
CA LYS A 35 18.15 6.53 -0.88
C LYS A 35 16.63 6.70 -0.82
N TYR A 36 15.89 5.84 -1.53
CA TYR A 36 14.44 6.00 -1.68
C TYR A 36 13.63 5.19 -0.67
N LYS A 37 14.25 4.29 0.11
CA LYS A 37 13.55 3.43 1.07
C LYS A 37 12.67 4.22 2.05
N LYS A 38 13.17 5.31 2.61
CA LYS A 38 12.42 6.13 3.58
C LYS A 38 11.23 6.86 2.94
N ASP A 39 11.34 7.22 1.66
CA ASP A 39 10.26 7.88 0.92
C ASP A 39 9.20 6.86 0.49
N VAL A 40 9.63 5.65 0.13
CA VAL A 40 8.75 4.51 -0.16
C VAL A 40 7.98 4.10 1.09
N GLU A 41 8.64 3.96 2.25
CA GLU A 41 7.94 3.67 3.51
C GLU A 41 6.86 4.70 3.84
N ARG A 42 7.18 6.00 3.69
CA ARG A 42 6.19 7.08 3.89
C ARG A 42 5.03 7.02 2.89
N MET A 43 5.31 6.67 1.64
CA MET A 43 4.28 6.50 0.60
C MET A 43 3.36 5.32 0.92
N LEU A 44 3.92 4.17 1.32
CA LEU A 44 3.15 2.98 1.70
C LEU A 44 2.22 3.30 2.88
N ASP A 45 2.75 3.97 3.91
CA ASP A 45 2.01 4.35 5.12
C ASP A 45 0.88 5.33 4.82
N ALA A 46 1.16 6.41 4.08
CA ALA A 46 0.19 7.45 3.80
C ALA A 46 -0.88 7.04 2.78
N LEU A 47 -0.52 6.26 1.76
CA LEU A 47 -1.37 6.04 0.59
C LEU A 47 -1.91 4.62 0.46
N ILE A 48 -1.21 3.61 0.95
CA ILE A 48 -1.61 2.20 0.73
C ILE A 48 -2.32 1.62 1.94
N ILE A 49 -1.85 1.88 3.16
CA ILE A 49 -2.52 1.40 4.37
C ILE A 49 -3.92 1.97 4.49
N SER A 50 -4.09 3.26 4.19
CA SER A 50 -5.42 3.92 4.22
C SER A 50 -6.42 3.25 3.27
N ARG A 51 -5.95 2.61 2.20
CA ARG A 51 -6.75 1.88 1.21
C ARG A 51 -7.12 0.45 1.65
N LEU A 52 -6.53 -0.08 2.71
CA LEU A 52 -6.99 -1.34 3.32
C LEU A 52 -8.38 -1.21 3.95
N ARG A 53 -8.85 0.03 4.19
CA ARG A 53 -10.17 0.33 4.76
C ARG A 53 -11.16 0.86 3.72
N ASP A 54 -10.82 0.79 2.44
CA ASP A 54 -11.67 1.27 1.35
C ASP A 54 -13.01 0.51 1.30
N HIS A 55 -14.08 1.15 0.85
CA HIS A 55 -15.40 0.50 0.71
C HIS A 55 -15.37 -0.64 -0.31
N SER A 56 -14.57 -0.50 -1.37
CA SER A 56 -14.43 -1.51 -2.43
C SER A 56 -13.59 -2.69 -1.96
N LYS A 57 -14.18 -3.89 -1.95
CA LYS A 57 -13.48 -5.12 -1.56
C LYS A 57 -12.26 -5.41 -2.44
N PHE A 58 -12.35 -5.06 -3.72
CA PHE A 58 -11.29 -5.25 -4.71
C PHE A 58 -10.12 -4.30 -4.47
N VAL A 59 -10.38 -3.03 -4.15
CA VAL A 59 -9.34 -2.05 -3.79
C VAL A 59 -8.60 -2.50 -2.53
N ARG A 60 -9.32 -2.96 -1.50
CA ARG A 60 -8.70 -3.52 -0.28
C ARG A 60 -7.78 -4.70 -0.59
N ALA A 61 -8.27 -5.66 -1.39
CA ALA A 61 -7.48 -6.82 -1.79
C ALA A 61 -6.23 -6.40 -2.58
N ARG A 62 -6.32 -5.41 -3.47
CA ARG A 62 -5.16 -4.90 -4.19
C ARG A 62 -4.18 -4.17 -3.28
N ALA A 63 -4.65 -3.37 -2.32
CA ALA A 63 -3.79 -2.68 -1.37
C ALA A 63 -2.99 -3.68 -0.52
N ALA A 64 -3.65 -4.76 -0.06
CA ALA A 64 -2.99 -5.86 0.64
C ALA A 64 -1.95 -6.57 -0.23
N TRP A 65 -2.30 -6.87 -1.49
CA TRP A 65 -1.32 -7.42 -2.45
C TRP A 65 -0.13 -6.49 -2.64
N CYS A 66 -0.36 -5.19 -2.81
CA CYS A 66 0.71 -4.21 -2.98
C CYS A 66 1.65 -4.22 -1.77
N LEU A 67 1.12 -4.16 -0.54
CA LEU A 67 1.94 -4.27 0.68
C LEU A 67 2.75 -5.56 0.74
N LYS A 68 2.17 -6.69 0.33
CA LYS A 68 2.86 -7.97 0.25
C LYS A 68 4.04 -7.93 -0.73
N GLU A 69 3.91 -7.28 -1.89
CA GLU A 69 5.03 -7.11 -2.83
C GLU A 69 6.21 -6.32 -2.22
N TYR A 70 5.93 -5.45 -1.26
CA TYR A 70 6.94 -4.71 -0.50
C TYR A 70 7.45 -5.45 0.75
N SER A 71 6.87 -6.60 1.12
CA SER A 71 7.22 -7.30 2.36
C SER A 71 8.61 -7.93 2.38
N ASP A 72 9.12 -8.34 1.21
CA ASP A 72 10.48 -8.91 1.07
C ASP A 72 11.58 -7.84 1.18
N ALA A 73 11.23 -6.58 0.94
CA ALA A 73 12.16 -5.49 1.16
C ALA A 73 12.32 -5.27 2.66
N HIS A 74 13.55 -5.44 3.18
CA HIS A 74 13.91 -5.08 4.55
C HIS A 74 13.65 -3.58 4.81
N PHE A 75 12.43 -3.29 5.24
CA PHE A 75 11.97 -2.00 5.74
C PHE A 75 12.14 -1.99 7.27
N HIS A 76 12.51 -0.84 7.82
CA HIS A 76 12.73 -0.71 9.28
C HIS A 76 11.41 -0.74 10.05
N THR A 77 10.30 -0.49 9.36
CA THR A 77 8.96 -0.39 9.95
C THR A 77 8.29 -1.75 10.08
N LYS A 78 8.89 -2.66 10.87
CA LYS A 78 8.26 -3.94 11.27
C LYS A 78 6.94 -3.76 12.04
N SER A 79 6.59 -2.54 12.47
CA SER A 79 5.42 -2.27 13.31
C SER A 79 4.10 -2.11 12.56
N ILE A 80 4.12 -1.92 11.23
CA ILE A 80 2.89 -1.66 10.47
C ILE A 80 2.12 -2.95 10.15
N ILE A 81 2.83 -4.01 9.75
CA ILE A 81 2.21 -5.25 9.25
C ILE A 81 1.46 -6.00 10.37
N VAL A 82 1.93 -5.87 11.62
CA VAL A 82 1.34 -6.55 12.79
C VAL A 82 0.09 -5.84 13.32
N LYS A 83 -0.14 -4.56 12.97
CA LYS A 83 -1.21 -3.77 13.58
C LYS A 83 -2.56 -3.91 12.86
N GLU A 84 -2.57 -4.21 11.56
CA GLU A 84 -3.81 -4.35 10.77
C GLU A 84 -4.45 -5.75 10.87
N GLU A 85 -3.67 -6.82 11.10
CA GLU A 85 -4.27 -8.16 11.37
C GLU A 85 -5.15 -8.18 12.63
N ALA A 86 -4.86 -7.32 13.61
CA ALA A 86 -5.63 -7.23 14.85
C ALA A 86 -6.95 -6.43 14.71
N ASP A 87 -7.04 -5.48 13.78
CA ASP A 87 -8.23 -4.62 13.61
C ASP A 87 -9.28 -5.25 12.66
N VAL A 88 -8.85 -6.14 11.76
CA VAL A 88 -9.78 -6.94 10.93
C VAL A 88 -10.54 -7.97 11.78
N ASN A 89 -9.93 -8.49 12.85
CA ASN A 89 -10.54 -9.52 13.69
C ASN A 89 -11.52 -8.98 14.75
N LEU A 90 -11.52 -7.68 15.04
CA LEU A 90 -12.42 -7.07 16.03
C LEU A 90 -13.75 -6.55 15.47
N LYS A 91 -13.94 -6.54 14.14
CA LYS A 91 -15.21 -6.10 13.52
C LYS A 91 -16.17 -7.23 13.16
N HIS A 92 -15.87 -8.45 13.59
CA HIS A 92 -16.68 -9.64 13.36
C HIS A 92 -17.16 -10.34 14.65
N LEU A 93 -17.04 -9.67 15.80
CA LEU A 93 -17.58 -10.09 17.10
C LEU A 93 -18.60 -9.08 17.63
#